data_AF-X1K3W4-F1
#
_entry.id   AF-X1K3W4-F1
#
_cell.length_a   1.000
_cell.length_b   1.000
_cell.length_c   1.000
_cell.angle_alpha   90.00
_cell.angle_beta   90.00
_cell.angle_gamma   90.00
#
_symmetry.space_group_name_H-M   'P 1'
#
loop_
_entity.id
_entity.type
_entity.pdbx_description
1 polymer ?
#
loop_
_entity_poly.entity_id
_entity_poly.type
_entity_poly.pdbx_seq_one_letter_code
_entity_poly.pdbx_strand_id
1 'polypeptide(L)'
;MRKERSKIVDRAIQTVEGFEKVYKVIHQNTVLRGQSKSTFHNYLRRISLISLHFDRLPENITDEEINEYLTGLALDPKSPSRSSFKHMVYGLRYYFRHIGQNKRAIALPSLKNENKLPVILNRSELKELFNAPRLLKHRIILALAYSAGLRSQELIKLKVSDIDFERKSI
;
A
#
# COMPACT_ATOMS: atom_id res chain seq x y z
N MET A 1 4.69 19.64 -11.28
CA MET A 1 4.45 19.08 -9.93
C MET A 1 2.94 18.96 -9.62
N ARG A 2 2.21 18.06 -10.29
CA ARG A 2 0.78 17.82 -10.02
C ARG A 2 0.47 16.32 -10.16
N LYS A 3 0.60 15.56 -9.07
CA LYS A 3 0.06 14.20 -8.94
C LYS A 3 0.11 13.68 -7.49
N GLU A 4 -0.25 14.51 -6.51
CA GLU A 4 -0.23 14.07 -5.10
C GLU A 4 -1.52 13.35 -4.67
N ARG A 5 -2.61 13.49 -5.44
CA ARG A 5 -3.90 12.83 -5.19
C ARG A 5 -4.30 11.90 -6.33
N SER A 6 -4.90 10.77 -5.96
CA SER A 6 -5.40 9.78 -6.92
C SER A 6 -6.74 10.23 -7.47
N LYS A 7 -7.00 10.04 -8.77
CA LYS A 7 -8.29 10.35 -9.42
C LYS A 7 -9.52 9.81 -8.65
N ILE A 8 -9.38 8.66 -8.00
CA ILE A 8 -10.45 8.03 -7.21
C ILE A 8 -10.73 8.82 -5.93
N VAL A 9 -9.67 9.28 -5.26
CA VAL A 9 -9.79 10.09 -4.04
C VAL A 9 -10.40 11.45 -4.37
N ASP A 10 -9.95 12.07 -5.46
CA ASP A 10 -10.50 13.36 -5.90
C ASP A 10 -11.99 13.23 -6.26
N ARG A 11 -12.38 12.14 -6.93
CA ARG A 11 -13.79 11.85 -7.19
C ARG A 11 -14.60 11.68 -5.89
N ALA A 12 -14.08 10.93 -4.92
CA ALA A 12 -14.77 10.73 -3.64
C ALA A 12 -14.96 12.05 -2.87
N ILE A 13 -13.96 12.95 -2.89
CA ILE A 13 -14.08 14.29 -2.30
C ILE A 13 -15.19 15.11 -2.97
N GLN A 14 -15.38 14.94 -4.28
CA GLN A 14 -16.36 15.71 -5.06
C GLN A 14 -17.78 15.17 -4.96
N THR A 15 -17.95 13.85 -4.85
CA THR A 15 -19.28 13.21 -4.93
C THR A 15 -19.85 12.81 -3.58
N VAL A 16 -19.00 12.39 -2.64
CA VAL A 16 -19.48 11.86 -1.35
C VAL A 16 -19.46 12.97 -0.31
N GLU A 17 -20.64 13.28 0.23
CA GLU A 17 -20.80 14.29 1.26
C GLU A 17 -19.94 13.96 2.50
N GLY A 18 -19.26 14.98 3.04
CA GLY A 18 -18.41 14.83 4.24
C GLY A 18 -17.05 14.15 4.01
N PHE A 19 -16.76 13.65 2.80
CA PHE A 19 -15.51 12.94 2.52
C PHE A 19 -14.27 13.86 2.60
N GLU A 20 -14.41 15.15 2.32
CA GLU A 20 -13.32 16.12 2.50
C GLU A 20 -12.89 16.22 3.98
N LYS A 21 -13.85 16.16 4.91
CA LYS A 21 -13.56 16.17 6.35
C LYS A 21 -12.83 14.90 6.76
N VAL A 22 -13.28 13.74 6.26
CA VAL A 22 -12.60 12.45 6.45
C VAL A 22 -11.15 12.53 5.96
N TYR A 23 -10.91 13.08 4.78
CA TYR A 23 -9.56 13.26 4.23
C TYR A 23 -8.66 14.03 5.20
N LYS A 24 -9.13 15.19 5.70
CA LYS A 24 -8.38 16.06 6.60
C LYS A 24 -8.06 15.37 7.93
N VAL A 25 -9.06 14.73 8.54
CA VAL A 25 -8.92 14.04 9.83
C VAL A 25 -7.95 12.87 9.74
N ILE A 26 -8.08 12.03 8.71
CA ILE A 26 -7.19 10.88 8.52
C ILE A 26 -5.77 11.37 8.21
N HIS A 27 -5.61 12.41 7.39
CA HIS A 27 -4.30 12.98 7.08
C HIS A 27 -3.61 13.51 8.34
N GLN A 28 -4.31 14.32 9.14
CA GLN A 28 -3.78 14.87 10.39
C GLN A 28 -3.36 13.76 11.35
N ASN A 29 -4.22 12.75 11.54
CA ASN A 29 -3.90 11.62 12.43
C ASN A 29 -2.73 10.77 11.91
N THR A 30 -2.59 10.61 10.58
CA THR A 30 -1.43 9.92 9.98
C THR A 30 -0.14 10.64 10.36
N VAL A 31 -0.13 11.96 10.21
CA VAL A 31 1.04 12.81 10.51
C VAL A 31 1.35 12.78 12.00
N LEU A 32 0.36 12.95 12.87
CA LEU A 32 0.53 12.90 14.34
C LEU A 32 1.10 11.56 14.83
N ARG A 33 0.77 10.46 14.14
CA ARG A 33 1.26 9.12 14.47
C ARG A 33 2.60 8.77 13.81
N GLY A 34 3.22 9.70 13.09
CA GLY A 34 4.48 9.48 12.38
C GLY A 34 4.39 8.42 11.27
N GLN A 35 3.19 8.18 10.73
CA GLN A 35 2.98 7.16 9.71
C GLN A 35 3.41 7.65 8.32
N SER A 36 3.81 6.72 7.46
CA SER A 36 4.28 7.06 6.12
C SER A 36 3.17 7.61 5.22
N LYS A 37 3.53 8.48 4.26
CA LYS A 37 2.60 8.97 3.23
C LYS A 37 1.98 7.83 2.42
N SER A 38 2.73 6.77 2.15
CA SER A 38 2.21 5.62 1.40
C SER A 38 1.11 4.88 2.15
N THR A 39 1.20 4.77 3.49
CA THR A 39 0.13 4.23 4.35
C THR A 39 -1.16 5.02 4.17
N PHE A 40 -1.08 6.35 4.28
CA PHE A 40 -2.22 7.24 4.08
C PHE A 40 -2.86 7.06 2.70
N HIS A 41 -2.07 7.17 1.63
CA HIS A 41 -2.60 7.07 0.27
C HIS A 41 -3.21 5.70 -0.04
N ASN A 42 -2.58 4.61 0.42
CA ASN A 42 -3.06 3.25 0.16
C ASN A 42 -4.40 2.99 0.85
N TYR A 43 -4.55 3.36 2.12
CA TYR A 43 -5.82 3.17 2.83
C TYR A 43 -6.89 4.15 2.38
N LEU A 44 -6.54 5.41 2.16
CA LEU A 44 -7.48 6.41 1.66
C LEU A 44 -8.08 6.00 0.30
N ARG A 45 -7.28 5.40 -0.59
CA ARG A 45 -7.79 4.86 -1.86
C ARG A 45 -8.86 3.79 -1.64
N ARG A 46 -8.71 2.93 -0.63
CA ARG A 46 -9.69 1.87 -0.32
C ARG A 46 -10.96 2.44 0.29
N ILE A 47 -10.80 3.40 1.19
CA ILE A 47 -11.90 4.16 1.80
C ILE A 47 -12.69 4.90 0.70
N SER A 48 -12.01 5.52 -0.26
CA SER A 48 -12.65 6.18 -1.40
C SER A 48 -13.45 5.22 -2.26
N LEU A 49 -12.94 4.01 -2.50
CA LEU A 49 -13.62 3.01 -3.32
C LEU A 49 -14.94 2.55 -2.71
N ILE A 50 -14.95 2.22 -1.42
CA ILE A 50 -16.19 1.79 -0.75
C ILE A 50 -17.17 2.96 -0.62
N SER A 51 -16.67 4.17 -0.31
CA SER A 51 -17.54 5.35 -0.24
C SER A 51 -18.19 5.69 -1.57
N LEU A 52 -17.46 5.56 -2.68
CA LEU A 52 -18.02 5.74 -4.02
C LEU A 52 -18.98 4.63 -4.43
N HIS A 53 -18.86 3.43 -3.86
CA HIS A 53 -19.75 2.32 -4.17
C HIS A 53 -21.13 2.51 -3.53
N PHE A 54 -21.17 2.96 -2.27
CA PHE A 54 -22.40 3.18 -1.52
C PHE A 54 -22.92 4.62 -1.54
N ASP A 55 -22.14 5.53 -2.13
CA ASP A 55 -22.35 6.98 -2.07
C ASP A 55 -22.51 7.53 -0.64
N ARG A 56 -21.77 6.93 0.30
CA ARG A 56 -21.86 7.19 1.74
C ARG A 56 -20.49 7.08 2.40
N LEU A 57 -20.32 7.76 3.54
CA LEU A 57 -19.15 7.52 4.39
C LEU A 57 -19.22 6.11 5.01
N PRO A 58 -18.08 5.43 5.27
CA PRO A 58 -18.10 4.08 5.81
C PRO A 58 -18.77 3.95 7.18
N GLU A 59 -18.88 5.04 7.94
CA GLU A 59 -19.63 5.08 9.20
C GLU A 59 -21.14 4.93 9.02
N ASN A 60 -21.68 5.33 7.86
CA ASN A 60 -23.10 5.32 7.52
C ASN A 60 -23.52 4.08 6.69
N ILE A 61 -22.61 3.11 6.54
CA ILE A 61 -22.88 1.82 5.89
C ILE A 61 -23.09 0.80 7.00
N THR A 62 -24.11 -0.07 6.89
CA THR A 62 -24.36 -1.11 7.89
C THR A 62 -23.29 -2.20 7.86
N ASP A 63 -23.16 -2.96 8.94
CA ASP A 63 -22.18 -4.05 9.00
C ASP A 63 -22.56 -5.18 8.03
N GLU A 64 -23.86 -5.39 7.80
CA GLU A 64 -24.40 -6.32 6.80
C GLU A 64 -24.01 -5.91 5.38
N GLU A 65 -24.22 -4.64 5.01
CA GLU A 65 -23.83 -4.08 3.71
C GLU A 65 -22.30 -4.21 3.47
N ILE A 66 -21.50 -3.94 4.50
CA ILE A 66 -20.04 -4.11 4.43
C ILE A 66 -19.66 -5.57 4.21
N ASN A 67 -20.29 -6.50 4.93
CA ASN A 67 -20.01 -7.93 4.81
C ASN A 67 -20.42 -8.46 3.42
N GLU A 68 -21.57 -8.03 2.90
CA GLU A 68 -22.00 -8.37 1.55
C GLU A 68 -21.03 -7.85 0.50
N TYR A 69 -20.60 -6.58 0.62
CA TYR A 69 -19.59 -5.98 -0.26
C TYR A 69 -18.26 -6.74 -0.22
N LEU A 70 -17.75 -7.06 0.97
CA LEU A 70 -16.52 -7.83 1.13
C LEU A 70 -16.68 -9.26 0.58
N THR A 71 -17.85 -9.87 0.70
CA THR A 71 -18.14 -11.20 0.15
C THR A 71 -18.16 -11.15 -1.38
N GLY A 72 -18.80 -10.15 -1.97
CA GLY A 72 -18.76 -9.91 -3.42
C GLY A 72 -17.32 -9.74 -3.93
N LEU A 73 -16.50 -8.96 -3.20
CA LEU A 73 -15.07 -8.86 -3.50
C LEU A 73 -14.31 -10.18 -3.28
N ALA A 74 -14.73 -11.07 -2.40
CA ALA A 74 -14.03 -12.34 -2.22
C ALA A 74 -14.36 -13.35 -3.34
N LEU A 75 -15.58 -13.30 -3.87
CA LEU A 75 -16.11 -14.27 -4.83
C LEU A 75 -15.95 -13.86 -6.30
N ASP A 76 -15.82 -12.57 -6.59
CA ASP A 76 -15.74 -12.10 -7.98
C ASP A 76 -14.46 -12.63 -8.68
N PRO A 77 -14.58 -13.36 -9.80
CA PRO A 77 -13.41 -13.84 -10.56
C PRO A 77 -12.59 -12.71 -11.19
N LYS A 78 -13.17 -11.51 -11.35
CA LYS A 78 -12.46 -10.27 -11.73
C LYS A 78 -11.97 -9.46 -10.54
N SER A 79 -12.17 -9.97 -9.33
CA SER A 79 -11.86 -9.25 -8.10
C SER A 79 -10.38 -8.92 -7.97
N PRO A 80 -10.03 -7.83 -7.25
CA PRO A 80 -8.69 -7.62 -6.74
C PRO A 80 -8.00 -8.88 -6.20
N SER A 81 -6.70 -9.00 -6.46
CA SER A 81 -5.84 -10.03 -5.86
C SER A 81 -6.05 -10.12 -4.34
N ARG A 82 -5.76 -11.28 -3.73
CA ARG A 82 -5.88 -11.47 -2.27
C ARG A 82 -5.20 -10.37 -1.46
N SER A 83 -4.05 -9.87 -1.94
CA SER A 83 -3.36 -8.72 -1.32
C SER A 83 -4.19 -7.44 -1.38
N SER A 84 -4.86 -7.18 -2.49
CA SER A 84 -5.72 -6.01 -2.65
C SER A 84 -7.02 -6.12 -1.83
N PHE A 85 -7.63 -7.31 -1.72
CA PHE A 85 -8.71 -7.57 -0.77
C PHE A 85 -8.27 -7.31 0.68
N LYS A 86 -7.08 -7.80 1.07
CA LYS A 86 -6.49 -7.50 2.39
C LYS A 86 -6.38 -6.00 2.63
N HIS A 87 -5.91 -5.23 1.65
CA HIS A 87 -5.83 -3.78 1.77
C HIS A 87 -7.20 -3.12 1.93
N MET A 88 -8.26 -3.65 1.31
CA MET A 88 -9.63 -3.15 1.51
C MET A 88 -10.04 -3.30 2.98
N VAL A 89 -9.95 -4.50 3.53
CA VAL A 89 -10.30 -4.77 4.93
C VAL A 89 -9.45 -3.93 5.89
N TYR A 90 -8.13 -3.87 5.71
CA TYR A 90 -7.28 -3.04 6.55
C TYR A 90 -7.53 -1.53 6.38
N GLY A 91 -7.94 -1.08 5.19
CA GLY A 91 -8.36 0.30 4.96
C GLY A 91 -9.63 0.65 5.74
N LEU A 92 -10.60 -0.26 5.82
CA LEU A 92 -11.79 -0.10 6.67
C LEU A 92 -11.45 -0.11 8.15
N ARG A 93 -10.59 -1.05 8.59
CA ARG A 93 -10.08 -1.06 9.98
C ARG A 93 -9.40 0.25 10.33
N TYR A 94 -8.60 0.77 9.40
CA TYR A 94 -7.92 2.05 9.55
C TYR A 94 -8.93 3.20 9.72
N TYR A 95 -9.93 3.27 8.85
CA TYR A 95 -11.02 4.26 8.94
C TYR A 95 -11.74 4.21 10.30
N PHE A 96 -12.26 3.04 10.69
CA PHE A 96 -13.04 2.91 11.92
C PHE A 96 -12.22 3.23 13.18
N ARG A 97 -10.92 2.91 13.19
CA ARG A 97 -10.01 3.32 14.27
C ARG A 97 -9.83 4.84 14.34
N HIS A 98 -9.80 5.54 13.21
CA HIS A 98 -9.63 6.99 13.17
C HIS A 98 -10.85 7.76 13.65
N ILE A 99 -12.05 7.20 13.51
CA ILE A 99 -13.30 7.80 14.01
C ILE A 99 -13.74 7.25 15.38
N GLY A 100 -12.90 6.44 16.04
CA GLY A 100 -13.18 5.89 17.37
C GLY A 100 -14.09 4.67 17.42
N GLN A 101 -14.56 4.15 16.28
CA GLN A 101 -15.42 2.96 16.18
C GLN A 101 -14.59 1.65 16.24
N ASN A 102 -13.79 1.49 17.29
CA ASN A 102 -12.87 0.35 17.44
C ASN A 102 -13.57 -1.02 17.42
N LYS A 103 -14.81 -1.11 17.93
CA LYS A 103 -15.59 -2.35 17.92
C LYS A 103 -15.84 -2.84 16.49
N ARG A 104 -16.24 -1.95 15.57
CA ARG A 104 -16.44 -2.28 14.15
C ARG A 104 -15.13 -2.65 13.46
N ALA A 105 -14.04 -1.97 13.79
CA ALA A 105 -12.72 -2.32 13.27
C ALA A 105 -12.30 -3.75 13.65
N ILE A 106 -12.66 -4.21 14.86
CA ILE A 106 -12.36 -5.56 15.35
C ILE A 106 -13.28 -6.60 14.72
N ALA A 107 -14.57 -6.27 14.52
CA ALA A 107 -15.57 -7.15 13.93
C ALA A 107 -15.28 -7.53 12.46
N LEU A 108 -14.53 -6.69 11.72
CA LEU A 108 -14.10 -6.98 10.36
C LEU A 108 -13.29 -8.29 10.26
N PRO A 109 -13.38 -9.04 9.14
CA PRO A 109 -12.83 -10.39 9.03
C PRO A 109 -11.33 -10.45 9.30
N SER A 110 -10.91 -11.49 10.04
CA SER A 110 -9.49 -11.80 10.22
C SER A 110 -8.93 -12.46 8.97
N LEU A 111 -7.79 -11.98 8.50
CA LEU A 111 -7.20 -12.43 7.25
C LEU A 111 -6.00 -13.32 7.54
N LYS A 112 -6.04 -14.56 7.05
CA LYS A 112 -4.92 -15.49 7.20
C LYS A 112 -3.68 -14.94 6.51
N ASN A 113 -2.56 -14.92 7.24
CA ASN A 113 -1.26 -14.65 6.65
C ASN A 113 -0.79 -15.91 5.93
N GLU A 114 -0.51 -15.77 4.63
CA GLU A 114 0.09 -16.83 3.83
C GLU A 114 1.59 -16.59 3.84
N ASN A 115 2.32 -17.38 4.60
CA ASN A 115 3.78 -17.34 4.61
C ASN A 115 4.28 -18.27 3.50
N LYS A 116 4.49 -17.71 2.30
CA LYS A 116 5.20 -18.42 1.24
C LYS A 116 6.69 -18.35 1.50
N LEU A 117 7.38 -19.47 1.30
CA LEU A 117 8.84 -19.48 1.33
C LEU A 117 9.38 -18.55 0.23
N PRO A 118 10.40 -17.73 0.51
CA PRO A 118 11.02 -16.91 -0.50
C PRO A 118 11.62 -17.80 -1.59
N VAL A 119 11.37 -17.45 -2.85
CA VAL A 119 12.05 -18.09 -3.98
C VAL A 119 13.43 -17.45 -4.11
N ILE A 120 14.47 -18.26 -4.05
CA ILE A 120 15.87 -17.82 -4.14
C ILE A 120 16.42 -18.23 -5.50
N LEU A 121 17.06 -17.28 -6.19
CA LEU A 121 17.71 -17.55 -7.48
C LEU A 121 19.00 -18.34 -7.27
N ASN A 122 19.22 -19.31 -8.14
CA ASN A 122 20.48 -20.06 -8.19
C ASN A 122 21.58 -19.24 -8.91
N ARG A 123 22.81 -19.75 -8.89
CA ARG A 123 23.98 -19.04 -9.47
C ARG A 123 23.87 -18.80 -10.98
N SER A 124 23.26 -19.70 -11.73
CA SER A 124 23.09 -19.55 -13.17
C SER A 124 22.04 -18.48 -13.48
N GLU A 125 20.90 -18.51 -12.79
CA GLU A 125 19.85 -17.50 -12.90
C GLU A 125 20.36 -16.10 -12.53
N LEU A 126 21.23 -15.99 -11.52
CA LEU A 126 21.87 -14.73 -11.15
C LEU A 126 22.79 -14.19 -12.25
N LYS A 127 23.56 -15.05 -12.93
CA LYS A 127 24.39 -14.64 -14.08
C LYS A 127 23.52 -14.10 -15.21
N GLU A 128 22.41 -14.77 -15.51
CA GLU A 128 21.45 -14.30 -16.51
C GLU A 128 20.85 -12.94 -16.11
N LEU A 129 20.44 -12.79 -14.85
CA LEU A 129 19.89 -11.56 -14.30
C LEU A 129 20.85 -10.37 -14.45
N PHE A 130 22.15 -10.54 -14.16
CA PHE A 130 23.12 -9.46 -14.27
C PHE A 130 23.53 -9.14 -15.72
N ASN A 131 23.41 -10.10 -16.63
CA ASN A 131 23.73 -9.90 -18.04
C ASN A 131 22.58 -9.29 -18.86
N ALA A 132 21.32 -9.51 -18.44
CA ALA A 132 20.12 -9.07 -19.15
C ALA A 132 20.03 -7.54 -19.43
N PRO A 133 20.38 -6.63 -18.49
CA PRO A 133 20.26 -5.21 -18.76
C PRO A 133 21.29 -4.72 -19.78
N ARG A 134 20.84 -3.93 -20.77
CA ARG A 134 21.72 -3.28 -21.76
C ARG A 134 22.52 -2.12 -21.19
N LEU A 135 21.97 -1.40 -20.21
CA LEU A 135 22.58 -0.20 -19.65
C LEU A 135 23.42 -0.55 -18.41
N LEU A 136 24.66 -0.04 -18.36
CA LEU A 136 25.58 -0.26 -17.23
C LEU A 136 24.96 0.15 -15.89
N LYS A 137 24.25 1.29 -15.83
CA LYS A 137 23.57 1.75 -14.62
C LYS A 137 22.60 0.72 -14.03
N HIS A 138 21.87 -0.02 -14.87
CA HIS A 138 20.93 -1.04 -14.39
C HIS A 138 21.67 -2.28 -13.87
N ARG A 139 22.80 -2.64 -14.47
CA ARG A 139 23.65 -3.73 -13.97
C ARG A 139 24.21 -3.39 -12.60
N ILE A 140 24.70 -2.16 -12.40
CA ILE A 140 25.21 -1.69 -11.11
C ILE A 140 24.11 -1.73 -10.05
N ILE A 141 22.90 -1.24 -10.36
CA ILE A 141 21.73 -1.29 -9.46
C ILE A 141 21.45 -2.74 -9.00
N LEU A 142 21.40 -3.70 -9.93
CA LEU A 142 21.14 -5.10 -9.60
C LEU A 142 22.29 -5.71 -8.78
N ALA A 143 23.54 -5.43 -9.15
CA ALA A 143 24.71 -5.92 -8.44
C ALA A 143 24.75 -5.41 -7.00
N LEU A 144 24.50 -4.12 -6.77
CA LEU A 144 24.47 -3.51 -5.44
C LEU A 144 23.32 -4.05 -4.59
N ALA A 145 22.12 -4.19 -5.18
CA ALA A 145 20.98 -4.79 -4.47
C ALA A 145 21.29 -6.21 -3.99
N TYR A 146 21.99 -7.00 -4.82
CA TYR A 146 22.37 -8.37 -4.49
C TYR A 146 23.55 -8.45 -3.51
N SER A 147 24.65 -7.72 -3.77
CA SER A 147 25.90 -7.85 -3.01
C SER A 147 25.85 -7.16 -1.64
N ALA A 148 25.18 -6.01 -1.55
CA ALA A 148 25.04 -5.24 -0.32
C ALA A 148 23.67 -5.45 0.36
N GLY A 149 22.78 -6.26 -0.24
CA GLY A 149 21.47 -6.55 0.32
C GLY A 149 20.53 -5.34 0.41
N LEU A 150 20.79 -4.30 -0.39
CA LEU A 150 20.05 -3.04 -0.32
C LEU A 150 18.60 -3.22 -0.78
N ARG A 151 17.66 -2.70 -0.01
CA ARG A 151 16.25 -2.59 -0.40
C ARG A 151 16.10 -1.53 -1.47
N SER A 152 15.06 -1.65 -2.29
CA SER A 152 14.81 -0.73 -3.41
C SER A 152 14.82 0.76 -3.01
N GLN A 153 14.26 1.13 -1.86
CA GLN A 153 14.24 2.52 -1.40
C GLN A 153 15.60 3.02 -0.89
N GLU A 154 16.43 2.13 -0.34
CA GLU A 154 17.80 2.44 0.08
C GLU A 154 18.65 2.69 -1.19
N LEU A 155 18.54 1.79 -2.16
CA LEU A 155 19.27 1.87 -3.43
C LEU A 155 18.94 3.13 -4.25
N ILE A 156 17.67 3.53 -4.31
CA ILE A 156 17.26 4.75 -5.05
C ILE A 156 17.77 6.03 -4.37
N LYS A 157 17.96 6.00 -3.05
CA LYS A 157 18.41 7.16 -2.27
C LYS A 157 19.92 7.20 -2.05
N LEU A 158 20.64 6.14 -2.47
CA LEU A 158 22.07 6.01 -2.32
C LEU A 158 22.80 7.17 -3.02
N LYS A 159 23.69 7.83 -2.29
CA LYS A 159 24.54 8.90 -2.82
C LYS A 159 25.97 8.41 -2.96
N VAL A 160 26.75 9.11 -3.78
CA VAL A 160 28.18 8.83 -3.94
C VAL A 160 28.93 9.00 -2.61
N SER A 161 28.49 9.94 -1.76
CA SER A 161 29.05 10.16 -0.41
C SER A 161 28.86 8.99 0.55
N ASP A 162 27.90 8.10 0.27
CA ASP A 162 27.59 6.96 1.11
C ASP A 162 28.52 5.77 0.76
N ILE A 163 29.30 5.86 -0.32
CA ILE A 163 30.19 4.80 -0.79
C ILE A 163 31.61 5.09 -0.33
N ASP A 164 32.13 4.20 0.52
CA ASP A 164 33.54 4.20 0.90
C ASP A 164 34.30 3.20 0.02
N PHE A 165 35.02 3.73 -0.97
CA PHE A 165 35.79 2.91 -1.92
C PHE A 165 37.02 2.25 -1.30
N GLU A 166 37.59 2.82 -0.23
CA GLU A 166 38.75 2.24 0.46
C GLU A 166 38.32 1.05 1.32
N ARG A 167 37.25 1.22 2.08
CA ARG A 167 36.69 0.17 2.95
C ARG A 167 35.79 -0.82 2.22
N LYS A 168 35.44 -0.53 0.96
CA LYS A 168 34.50 -1.32 0.12
C LYS A 168 33.16 -1.51 0.82
N SER A 169 32.67 -0.45 1.45
CA SER A 169 31.42 -0.44 2.21
C SER A 169 30.46 0.62 1.69
N ILE A 170 29.19 0.41 1.99
CA ILE A 170 28.06 1.31 1.74
C ILE A 170 27.32 1.50 3.06
#